data_AF-A0A8H7DPA3-F1
#
_entry.id   AF-A0A8H7DPA3-F1
#
_cell.length_a   1.000
_cell.length_b   1.000
_cell.length_c   1.000
_cell.angle_alpha   90.00
_cell.angle_beta   90.00
_cell.angle_gamma   90.00
#
_symmetry.space_group_name_H-M   'P 1'
#
loop_
_entity.id
_entity.type
_entity.pdbx_description
1 polymer ?
#
loop_
_entity_poly.entity_id
_entity_poly.type
_entity_poly.pdbx_seq_one_letter_code
_entity_poly.pdbx_strand_id
1 'polypeptide(L)'
;MTSTQNVLIAPQGDGSYGSRKDDSDLNTDGRLVTFIDTPGFDDTTKSGADILAMITAFLASTYRQGTTLSGVIYIYRISDFRMGGISTRNFKMFRKLCGEAT
;
A
#
# COMPACT_ATOMS: atom_id res chain seq x y z
N MET A 1 -20.29 -16.92 2.95
CA MET A 1 -19.43 -16.00 3.73
C MET A 1 -18.49 -15.34 2.74
N THR A 2 -18.61 -14.03 2.52
CA THR A 2 -17.71 -13.27 1.66
C THR A 2 -16.39 -13.03 2.41
N SER A 3 -15.27 -13.40 1.80
CA SER A 3 -13.93 -13.16 2.35
C SER A 3 -13.45 -11.78 1.89
N THR A 4 -13.08 -10.92 2.85
CA THR A 4 -12.46 -9.62 2.56
C THR A 4 -10.97 -9.77 2.35
N GLN A 5 -10.44 -9.13 1.31
CA GLN A 5 -9.05 -9.17 0.89
C GLN A 5 -8.52 -7.75 0.77
N ASN A 6 -7.48 -7.42 1.54
CA ASN A 6 -6.91 -6.08 1.56
C ASN A 6 -5.74 -5.99 0.58
N VAL A 7 -5.76 -4.98 -0.29
CA VAL A 7 -4.67 -4.71 -1.23
C VAL A 7 -4.14 -3.30 -0.99
N LEU A 8 -2.86 -3.19 -0.63
CA LEU A 8 -2.20 -1.90 -0.42
C LEU A 8 -1.70 -1.34 -1.75
N ILE A 9 -2.02 -0.10 -2.06
CA ILE A 9 -1.47 0.63 -3.20
C ILE A 9 -0.38 1.58 -2.69
N ALA A 10 0.85 1.40 -3.20
CA ALA A 10 2.03 2.19 -2.85
C ALA A 10 2.49 3.01 -4.06
N PRO A 11 1.95 4.22 -4.25
CA PRO A 11 2.32 5.12 -5.34
C PRO A 11 3.66 5.84 -5.11
N GLN A 12 4.23 6.35 -6.21
CA GLN A 12 5.47 7.13 -6.24
C GLN A 12 5.18 8.52 -6.78
N GLY A 13 5.39 9.57 -5.98
CA GLY A 13 5.24 10.97 -6.38
C GLY A 13 4.47 11.84 -5.38
N ASP A 14 4.56 13.15 -5.62
CA ASP A 14 3.97 14.28 -4.88
C ASP A 14 2.47 14.48 -5.14
N GLY A 15 1.78 13.45 -5.65
CA GLY A 15 0.34 13.48 -5.85
C GLY A 15 -0.35 13.90 -4.56
N SER A 16 -1.20 14.93 -4.64
CA SER A 16 -1.97 15.40 -3.49
C SER A 16 -2.96 14.31 -3.08
N TYR A 17 -2.60 13.48 -2.10
CA TYR A 17 -3.48 12.44 -1.57
C TYR A 17 -4.63 13.11 -0.83
N GLY A 18 -5.81 13.08 -1.44
CA GLY A 18 -7.05 13.29 -0.71
C GLY A 18 -7.27 12.09 0.20
N SER A 19 -7.59 12.32 1.46
CA SER A 19 -7.98 11.31 2.46
C SER A 19 -9.31 10.61 2.14
N ARG A 20 -9.62 10.46 0.85
CA ARG A 20 -10.81 9.76 0.38
C ARG A 20 -10.50 8.28 0.52
N LYS A 21 -11.07 7.67 1.56
CA LYS A 21 -11.48 6.28 1.48
C LYS A 21 -12.50 6.19 0.35
N ASP A 22 -12.04 6.11 -0.89
CA ASP A 22 -12.84 5.40 -1.87
C ASP A 22 -12.63 3.93 -1.53
N ASP A 23 -13.40 3.46 -0.55
CA ASP A 23 -13.66 2.05 -0.32
C ASP A 23 -14.44 1.56 -1.55
N SER A 24 -13.77 1.51 -2.72
CA SER A 24 -14.31 0.90 -3.92
C SER A 24 -14.17 -0.60 -3.75
N ASP A 25 -15.05 -1.14 -2.91
CA ASP A 25 -15.18 -2.55 -2.66
C ASP A 25 -15.53 -3.25 -3.98
N LEU A 26 -14.56 -3.94 -4.56
CA LEU A 26 -14.78 -4.73 -5.76
C LEU A 26 -15.16 -6.15 -5.36
N ASN A 27 -16.35 -6.59 -5.76
CA ASN A 27 -16.73 -7.99 -5.64
C ASN A 27 -16.17 -8.76 -6.84
N THR A 28 -15.15 -9.58 -6.59
CA THR A 28 -14.55 -10.45 -7.61
C THR A 28 -14.65 -11.89 -7.13
N ASP A 29 -15.41 -12.72 -7.85
CA ASP A 29 -15.57 -14.16 -7.56
C ASP A 29 -15.98 -14.47 -6.10
N GLY A 30 -16.91 -13.69 -5.55
CA GLY A 30 -17.40 -13.86 -4.17
C GLY A 30 -16.43 -13.37 -3.09
N ARG A 31 -15.36 -12.66 -3.47
CA ARG A 31 -14.41 -12.01 -2.57
C ARG A 31 -14.59 -10.51 -2.62
N LEU A 32 -14.63 -9.89 -1.46
CA LEU A 32 -14.64 -8.44 -1.30
C LEU A 32 -13.19 -7.96 -1.33
N VAL A 33 -12.82 -7.16 -2.33
CA VAL A 33 -11.47 -6.62 -2.43
C VAL A 33 -11.51 -5.14 -2.06
N THR A 34 -10.74 -4.78 -1.04
CA THR A 34 -10.61 -3.40 -0.56
C THR A 34 -9.23 -2.89 -0.94
N PHE A 35 -9.19 -1.80 -1.70
CA PHE A 35 -7.95 -1.10 -2.05
C PHE A 35 -7.63 -0.03 -1.02
N ILE A 36 -6.41 -0.04 -0.52
CA ILE A 36 -5.93 0.89 0.50
C ILE A 36 -4.90 1.79 -0.17
N ASP A 37 -5.28 3.03 -0.45
CA ASP A 37 -4.36 4.04 -0.96
C ASP A 37 -3.44 4.54 0.17
N THR A 38 -2.17 4.78 -0.16
CA THR A 38 -1.17 5.24 0.81
C THR A 38 -0.45 6.47 0.28
N PRO A 39 -0.02 7.40 1.16
CA PRO A 39 0.83 8.48 0.72
C PRO A 39 2.15 7.95 0.16
N GLY A 40 2.66 8.61 -0.89
CA GLY A 40 3.96 8.29 -1.47
C GLY A 40 5.11 8.54 -0.48
N PHE A 41 6.15 7.72 -0.52
CA PHE A 41 7.35 7.90 0.32
C PHE A 41 8.20 9.13 -0.04
N ASP A 42 7.89 9.77 -1.17
CA ASP A 42 8.50 11.04 -1.63
C ASP A 42 7.61 12.25 -1.27
N ASP A 43 6.60 12.07 -0.41
CA ASP A 43 5.77 13.17 0.12
C ASP A 43 6.65 14.15 0.91
N THR A 44 6.81 15.37 0.39
CA THR A 44 7.62 16.42 1.01
C THR A 44 7.14 16.84 2.40
N THR A 45 5.93 16.43 2.81
CA THR A 45 5.34 16.75 4.12
C THR A 45 5.56 15.68 5.19
N LYS A 46 6.02 14.47 4.85
CA LYS A 46 6.18 13.34 5.79
C LYS A 46 7.45 12.56 5.52
N SER A 47 8.13 12.10 6.56
CA SER A 47 9.28 11.22 6.36
C SER A 47 8.82 9.83 5.93
N GLY A 48 9.67 9.09 5.21
CA GLY A 48 9.39 7.69 4.88
C GLY A 48 9.15 6.81 6.12
N ALA A 49 9.70 7.16 7.29
CA ALA A 49 9.42 6.48 8.54
C ALA A 49 7.97 6.73 9.03
N ASP A 50 7.47 7.96 8.87
CA ASP A 50 6.09 8.30 9.20
C ASP A 50 5.09 7.58 8.28
N ILE A 51 5.40 7.52 6.98
CA ILE A 51 4.59 6.76 6.01
C ILE A 51 4.53 5.29 6.41
N LEU A 52 5.69 4.68 6.73
CA LEU A 52 5.74 3.30 7.17
C LEU A 52 4.94 3.07 8.46
N ALA A 53 5.03 3.99 9.42
CA ALA A 53 4.28 3.89 10.67
C ALA A 53 2.77 3.93 10.44
N MET A 54 2.28 4.79 9.55
CA MET A 54 0.87 4.84 9.17
C MET A 54 0.40 3.53 8.53
N ILE A 55 1.16 3.00 7.58
CA ILE A 55 0.85 1.72 6.92
C ILE A 55 0.81 0.59 7.95
N THR A 56 1.82 0.51 8.81
CA THR A 56 1.91 -0.54 9.84
C THR A 56 0.77 -0.45 10.84
N ALA A 57 0.40 0.76 11.28
CA ALA A 57 -0.72 0.98 12.19
C ALA A 57 -2.06 0.56 11.56
N PHE A 58 -2.26 0.87 10.27
CA PHE A 58 -3.44 0.45 9.53
C PHE A 58 -3.51 -1.08 9.42
N LEU A 59 -2.44 -1.73 8.97
CA LEU A 59 -2.38 -3.19 8.81
C LEU A 59 -2.56 -3.93 10.14
N ALA A 60 -1.98 -3.40 11.23
CA ALA A 60 -2.18 -3.97 12.57
C ALA A 60 -3.65 -3.87 13.02
N SER A 61 -4.33 -2.76 12.70
CA SER A 61 -5.75 -2.57 13.00
C SER A 61 -6.63 -3.55 12.22
N THR A 62 -6.39 -3.72 10.92
CA THR A 62 -7.18 -4.66 10.09
C THR A 62 -6.91 -6.11 10.48
N TYR A 63 -5.67 -6.43 10.83
CA TYR A 63 -5.32 -7.77 11.30
C TYR A 63 -6.09 -8.15 12.57
N ARG A 64 -6.20 -7.22 13.54
CA ARG A 64 -7.02 -7.42 14.76
C ARG A 64 -8.50 -7.59 14.47
N GLN A 65 -8.98 -7.10 13.33
CA GLN A 65 -10.36 -7.27 12.86
C GLN A 65 -10.55 -8.56 12.04
N GLY A 66 -9.51 -9.38 11.90
CA GLY A 66 -9.56 -10.66 11.18
C GLY A 66 -9.31 -10.55 9.68
N THR A 67 -8.84 -9.41 9.18
CA THR A 67 -8.49 -9.23 7.76
C THR A 67 -6.99 -9.05 7.59
N THR A 68 -6.37 -9.94 6.84
CA THR A 68 -4.95 -9.90 6.51
C THR A 68 -4.68 -9.09 5.24
N LEU A 69 -3.44 -8.60 5.12
CA LEU A 69 -2.95 -8.07 3.85
C LEU A 69 -2.83 -9.20 2.82
N SER A 70 -3.50 -9.06 1.68
CA SER A 70 -3.50 -10.06 0.61
C SER A 70 -2.44 -9.77 -0.45
N GLY A 71 -2.04 -8.51 -0.60
CA GLY A 71 -1.02 -8.12 -1.56
C GLY A 71 -0.68 -6.63 -1.52
N VAL A 72 0.42 -6.27 -2.18
CA VAL A 72 0.87 -4.88 -2.35
C VAL A 72 1.06 -4.62 -3.84
N ILE A 73 0.45 -3.54 -4.32
CA ILE A 73 0.63 -3.00 -5.66
C ILE A 73 1.55 -1.78 -5.54
N TYR A 74 2.78 -1.90 -6.02
CA TYR A 74 3.74 -0.80 -6.06
C TYR A 74 3.71 -0.15 -7.44
N ILE A 75 3.36 1.13 -7.51
CA ILE A 75 3.19 1.86 -8.78
C ILE A 75 4.37 2.80 -8.99
N TYR A 76 4.95 2.77 -10.19
CA TYR A 76 6.07 3.62 -10.60
C TYR A 76 5.69 4.46 -11.82
N ARG A 77 6.23 5.68 -11.93
CA ARG A 77 5.93 6.56 -13.08
C ARG A 77 6.54 5.96 -14.35
N ILE A 78 5.73 5.83 -15.40
CA ILE A 78 6.17 5.25 -16.69
C ILE A 78 7.28 6.08 -17.36
N SER A 79 7.31 7.39 -17.11
CA SER A 79 8.28 8.32 -17.71
C SER A 79 9.69 8.18 -17.13
N ASP A 80 9.84 7.51 -15.98
CA ASP A 80 11.14 7.34 -15.36
C ASP A 80 11.86 6.13 -15.99
N PHE A 81 12.90 6.39 -16.80
CA PHE A 81 13.64 5.35 -17.53
C PHE A 81 14.31 4.29 -16.64
N ARG A 82 14.51 4.59 -15.35
CA ARG A 82 15.10 3.69 -14.35
C ARG A 82 14.50 4.00 -13.00
N MET A 83 14.29 2.98 -12.17
CA MET A 83 13.95 3.20 -10.76
C MET A 83 15.09 3.93 -10.05
N GLY A 84 14.78 5.09 -9.48
CA GLY A 84 15.71 5.85 -8.64
C GLY A 84 16.13 5.08 -7.38
N GLY A 85 17.20 5.54 -6.73
CA GLY A 85 17.72 4.91 -5.52
C GLY A 85 16.72 4.87 -4.36
N ILE A 86 15.92 5.93 -4.22
CA ILE A 86 14.87 6.05 -3.18
C ILE A 86 13.74 5.06 -3.46
N SER A 87 13.19 5.05 -4.67
CA SER A 87 12.16 4.08 -5.11
C SER A 87 12.62 2.64 -4.93
N THR A 88 13.87 2.33 -5.27
CA THR A 88 14.45 0.99 -5.09
C THR A 88 14.54 0.59 -3.61
N ARG A 89 14.94 1.52 -2.73
CA ARG A 89 14.99 1.29 -1.29
C ARG A 89 13.60 1.05 -0.71
N ASN A 90 12.62 1.86 -1.13
CA ASN A 90 11.23 1.73 -0.69
C ASN A 90 10.62 0.40 -1.16
N PHE A 91 10.83 0.04 -2.43
CA PHE A 91 10.39 -1.25 -2.96
C PHE A 91 10.96 -2.45 -2.16
N LYS A 92 12.26 -2.42 -1.82
CA LYS A 92 12.86 -3.44 -0.96
C LYS A 92 12.23 -3.49 0.44
N MET A 93 11.86 -2.33 0.99
CA MET A 93 11.16 -2.26 2.28
C MET A 93 9.76 -2.86 2.20
N PHE A 94 8.97 -2.52 1.17
CA PHE A 94 7.64 -3.11 0.96
C PHE A 94 7.69 -4.63 0.77
N ARG A 95 8.67 -5.13 0.03
CA ARG A 95 8.89 -6.57 -0.08
C ARG A 95 9.14 -7.23 1.27
N LYS A 96 9.90 -6.59 2.16
CA LYS A 96 10.13 -7.11 3.52
C LYS A 96 8.86 -7.10 4.38
N LEU A 97 7.96 -6.14 4.18
CA LEU A 97 6.65 -6.12 4.86
C LEU A 97 5.78 -7.32 4.49
N CYS A 98 5.86 -7.81 3.25
CA CYS A 98 5.12 -9.00 2.81
C CYS A 98 5.67 -10.32 3.38
N GLY A 99 6.81 -10.29 4.10
CA GLY A 99 7.48 -11.49 4.56
C GLY A 99 8.23 -12.23 3.45
N GLU A 100 8.82 -13.38 3.81
CA GLU A 100 9.41 -14.29 2.83
C GLU A 100 8.31 -15.13 2.18
N ALA A 101 8.52 -15.55 0.92
CA ALA A 101 7.62 -16.48 0.27
C ALA A 101 7.70 -17.83 1.01
N THR A 102 6.62 -18.16 1.72
CA THR A 102 6.37 -19.48 2.31
C THR A 102 5.99 -20.50 1.25
#